data_AF-A0A2H5ZLU3-F1
#
_entry.id   AF-A0A2H5ZLU3-F1
#
_cell.length_a   1.000
_cell.length_b   1.000
_cell.length_c   1.000
_cell.angle_alpha   90.00
_cell.angle_beta   90.00
_cell.angle_gamma   90.00
#
_symmetry.space_group_name_H-M   'P 1'
#
loop_
_entity.id
_entity.type
_entity.pdbx_description
1 polymer ?
#
loop_
_entity_poly.entity_id
_entity_poly.type
_entity_poly.pdbx_seq_one_letter_code
_entity_poly.pdbx_strand_id
1 'polypeptide(L)'
;MSTLGYRGERCTCLQLVSHCGIRVVGSLSLERNFRRQNRQIMGAQEQGGTRWEPRWRWCFAHEEMFVVPVEALSPNGALPAFGAEAEQAAGVAQHVVQCISEAFARYWERSLALHEADEAQWFPPRAQHICVIRKGHHVRPYFQPIYNSSWLFYEDDFDLETSSIELATYLFFHAERMSWRRQVLAAFEENLPYWLVRKEEEVADFCQGCSRSSRPDAAAFRALSEVLPWLRRLYHRRLRPPALSVPGGLVALGTSGLLAPRGEVRHWEKLRLKWQQNAEKVVMHHYTLYAKRERKPVALFCQWLSEHKPEVLLVGEELEVVWDPQQPPDTSKLSRVLGELAPAVAESLRADLEVIDVHSRRFRDAIRAPSPATAASVDPGGLSFLWRDRPIIAYRLCEPGMDRLRLPAPPYERLMLGARTMHEWGHLASAAGWVGVPPEKSGEFAESCARLEELCAQVVRDAPAAIRAALSNELERLEKEGSVGRALAQIVYARMEDYRANVVAREFLSPLELETYVRNNVTCLKQSMRPTALFQRLVRYA
;
A
#
# COMPACT_ATOMS: atom_id res chain seq x y z
N MET A 1 -26.53 -17.64 3.52
CA MET A 1 -25.57 -18.77 3.46
C MET A 1 -24.83 -18.72 2.12
N SER A 2 -23.92 -17.76 1.99
CA SER A 2 -23.12 -17.49 0.80
C SER A 2 -21.66 -17.45 1.23
N THR A 3 -20.88 -18.39 0.71
CA THR A 3 -19.44 -18.50 0.89
C THR A 3 -18.71 -17.45 0.06
N LEU A 4 -18.08 -16.48 0.71
CA LEU A 4 -17.03 -15.62 0.12
C LEU A 4 -15.78 -16.48 -0.10
N GLY A 5 -15.71 -17.12 -1.26
CA GLY A 5 -14.58 -17.94 -1.68
C GLY A 5 -13.55 -17.13 -2.44
N TYR A 6 -12.49 -16.69 -1.75
CA TYR A 6 -11.20 -16.42 -2.40
C TYR A 6 -10.53 -17.79 -2.58
N ARG A 7 -10.51 -18.33 -3.80
CA ARG A 7 -9.76 -19.56 -4.11
C ARG A 7 -8.28 -19.23 -4.20
N GLY A 8 -7.62 -19.23 -3.03
CA GLY A 8 -6.18 -19.43 -2.95
C GLY A 8 -5.88 -20.92 -3.06
N GLU A 9 -5.03 -21.28 -4.02
CA GLU A 9 -4.50 -22.62 -4.19
C GLU A 9 -3.89 -23.14 -2.87
N ARG A 10 -4.30 -24.35 -2.47
CA ARG A 10 -3.73 -25.03 -1.31
C ARG A 10 -2.30 -25.46 -1.66
N CYS A 11 -1.32 -24.83 -1.03
CA CYS A 11 0.03 -25.37 -0.95
C CYS A 11 0.27 -25.90 0.46
N THR A 12 0.01 -27.18 0.65
CA THR A 12 0.48 -27.96 1.81
C THR A 12 1.97 -28.24 1.63
N CYS A 13 2.82 -27.56 2.41
CA CYS A 13 4.12 -28.09 2.79
C CYS A 13 4.39 -27.74 4.26
N LEU A 14 4.41 -28.79 5.08
CA LEU A 14 4.84 -28.76 6.47
C LEU A 14 6.30 -28.33 6.59
N GLN A 15 6.57 -27.67 7.73
CA GLN A 15 7.78 -27.76 8.55
C GLN A 15 9.10 -28.08 7.83
N LEU A 16 10.00 -27.10 7.76
CA LEU A 16 11.45 -27.35 7.85
C LEU A 16 12.21 -26.07 8.22
N VAL A 17 13.01 -26.21 9.29
CA VAL A 17 14.16 -25.40 9.70
C VAL A 17 13.90 -24.09 10.45
N SER A 18 13.66 -24.25 11.76
CA SER A 18 14.46 -23.49 12.74
C SER A 18 15.90 -24.02 12.67
N HIS A 19 16.89 -23.13 12.56
CA HIS A 19 18.32 -23.28 12.88
C HIS A 19 19.16 -22.49 11.87
N CYS A 20 19.28 -21.19 12.09
CA CYS A 20 20.47 -20.40 11.73
C CYS A 20 20.45 -19.19 12.66
N GLY A 21 21.13 -19.31 13.80
CA GLY A 21 21.36 -18.19 14.71
C GLY A 21 22.25 -17.15 14.03
N ILE A 22 21.64 -16.22 13.31
CA ILE A 22 22.30 -15.02 12.83
C ILE A 22 21.89 -13.90 13.78
N ARG A 23 22.74 -13.62 14.77
CA ARG A 23 22.64 -12.37 15.53
C ARG A 23 22.98 -11.22 14.57
N VAL A 24 21.97 -10.45 14.19
CA VAL A 24 22.19 -9.15 13.54
C VAL A 24 22.72 -8.19 14.62
N VAL A 25 24.04 -8.02 14.66
CA VAL A 25 24.67 -6.88 15.33
C VAL A 25 24.23 -5.64 14.53
N GLY A 26 23.48 -4.65 14.99
CA GLY A 26 23.08 -4.18 16.31
C GLY A 26 22.97 -2.65 16.17
N SER A 27 21.74 -2.12 16.05
CA SER A 27 21.25 -0.71 16.09
C SER A 27 22.02 0.45 15.39
N LEU A 28 23.35 0.54 15.48
CA LEU A 28 24.15 1.68 14.99
C LEU A 28 24.22 1.79 13.45
N SER A 29 24.03 0.69 12.74
CA SER A 29 24.05 0.63 11.26
C SER A 29 22.80 1.26 10.63
N LEU A 30 21.63 1.01 11.22
CA LEU A 30 20.35 1.55 10.75
C LEU A 30 20.29 3.07 10.94
N GLU A 31 20.77 3.57 12.08
CA GLU A 31 20.79 5.01 12.36
C GLU A 31 21.78 5.76 11.46
N ARG A 32 22.94 5.15 11.12
CA ARG A 32 23.92 5.72 10.18
C ARG A 32 23.40 5.77 8.74
N ASN A 33 22.73 4.72 8.28
CA ASN A 33 22.13 4.70 6.94
C ASN A 33 20.98 5.72 6.82
N PHE A 34 20.14 5.83 7.85
CA PHE A 34 19.08 6.85 7.92
C PHE A 34 19.63 8.28 7.89
N ARG A 35 20.71 8.57 8.65
CA ARG A 35 21.36 9.89 8.64
C ARG A 35 22.04 10.21 7.30
N ARG A 36 22.55 9.21 6.59
CA ARG A 36 23.23 9.39 5.29
C ARG A 36 22.23 9.68 4.16
N GLN A 37 21.10 8.98 4.15
CA GLN A 37 20.01 9.21 3.20
C GLN A 37 19.39 10.61 3.40
N ASN A 38 19.19 11.03 4.65
CA ASN A 38 18.68 12.37 4.96
C ASN A 38 19.66 13.50 4.58
N ARG A 39 20.99 13.30 4.65
CA ARG A 39 21.95 14.32 4.19
C ARG A 39 21.97 14.52 2.69
N GLN A 40 21.80 13.46 1.90
CA GLN A 40 21.74 13.58 0.44
C GLN A 40 20.48 14.32 -0.03
N ILE A 41 19.36 14.14 0.68
CA ILE A 41 18.11 14.85 0.40
C ILE A 41 18.21 16.33 0.83
N MET A 42 18.85 16.61 1.96
CA MET A 42 19.00 17.99 2.48
C MET A 42 20.05 18.82 1.71
N GLY A 43 21.11 18.20 1.18
CA GLY A 43 22.21 18.92 0.51
C GLY A 43 21.90 19.44 -0.90
N ALA A 44 20.80 18.99 -1.53
CA ALA A 44 20.47 19.36 -2.92
C ALA A 44 19.65 20.67 -3.05
N GLN A 45 19.18 21.26 -1.95
CA GLN A 45 18.27 22.42 -1.99
C GLN A 45 18.89 23.77 -1.57
N GLU A 46 20.13 23.81 -1.06
CA GLU A 46 20.75 25.07 -0.62
C GLU A 46 21.34 25.93 -1.76
N GLN A 47 21.28 25.48 -3.02
CA GLN A 47 21.85 26.19 -4.17
C GLN A 47 20.79 26.63 -5.19
N GLY A 48 19.89 27.55 -4.80
CA GLY A 48 18.99 28.20 -5.75
C GLY A 48 17.94 29.05 -5.07
N GLY A 49 18.07 30.38 -5.16
CA GLY A 49 17.15 31.38 -4.60
C GLY A 49 15.77 31.43 -5.27
N THR A 50 15.03 30.33 -5.29
CA THR A 50 13.63 30.25 -5.69
C THR A 50 12.76 30.06 -4.47
N ARG A 51 11.68 30.85 -4.40
CA ARG A 51 10.50 30.74 -3.52
C ARG A 51 10.40 29.34 -2.89
N TRP A 52 10.56 29.24 -1.57
CA TRP A 52 10.47 27.98 -0.82
C TRP A 52 9.18 27.26 -1.20
N GLU A 53 9.29 26.21 -2.02
CA GLU A 53 8.18 25.26 -2.15
C GLU A 53 8.14 24.42 -0.87
N PRO A 54 6.99 24.29 -0.20
CA PRO A 54 6.88 23.48 1.01
C PRO A 54 7.32 22.04 0.70
N ARG A 55 8.27 21.52 1.50
CA ARG A 55 8.91 20.22 1.29
C ARG A 55 7.88 19.09 1.24
N TRP A 56 6.75 19.26 1.93
CA TRP A 56 5.71 18.27 2.11
C TRP A 56 4.39 18.67 1.46
N ARG A 57 4.39 19.59 0.48
CA ARG A 57 3.17 20.04 -0.21
C ARG A 57 2.26 18.89 -0.67
N TRP A 58 2.85 17.81 -1.19
CA TRP A 58 2.11 16.62 -1.60
C TRP A 58 1.30 15.99 -0.47
N CYS A 59 1.80 16.01 0.76
CA CYS A 59 1.15 15.41 1.93
C CYS A 59 -0.19 16.06 2.28
N PHE A 60 -0.46 17.24 1.74
CA PHE A 60 -1.66 18.04 1.98
C PHE A 60 -2.46 18.29 0.69
N ALA A 61 -2.20 17.50 -0.36
CA ALA A 61 -2.82 17.69 -1.68
C ALA A 61 -4.31 17.29 -1.72
N HIS A 62 -4.84 16.69 -0.66
CA HIS A 62 -6.23 16.26 -0.56
C HIS A 62 -6.90 16.86 0.69
N GLU A 63 -8.15 17.31 0.56
CA GLU A 63 -8.84 17.95 1.68
C GLU A 63 -9.34 16.96 2.76
N GLU A 64 -9.65 15.72 2.37
CA GLU A 64 -10.16 14.70 3.30
C GLU A 64 -9.06 13.92 4.03
N MET A 65 -7.80 14.09 3.64
CA MET A 65 -6.69 13.29 4.16
C MET A 65 -5.37 14.05 4.10
N PHE A 66 -4.60 13.99 5.17
CA PHE A 66 -3.18 14.34 5.12
C PHE A 66 -2.30 13.10 5.30
N VAL A 67 -1.04 13.22 4.87
CA VAL A 67 -0.05 12.14 4.97
C VAL A 67 1.08 12.60 5.89
N VAL A 68 1.45 11.80 6.88
CA VAL A 68 2.78 11.90 7.50
C VAL A 68 3.71 11.02 6.68
N PRO A 69 4.65 11.63 5.94
CA PRO A 69 5.52 10.89 5.04
C PRO A 69 6.55 10.09 5.82
N VAL A 70 7.00 8.96 5.26
CA VAL A 70 7.95 8.06 5.92
C VAL A 70 9.26 8.77 6.28
N GLU A 71 9.68 9.77 5.50
CA GLU A 71 10.87 10.58 5.73
C GLU A 71 10.72 11.57 6.89
N ALA A 72 9.49 11.83 7.33
CA ALA A 72 9.20 12.63 8.52
C ALA A 72 9.14 11.77 9.79
N LEU A 73 9.35 10.46 9.71
CA LEU A 73 9.28 9.54 10.84
C LEU A 73 10.66 9.05 11.26
N SER A 74 10.84 8.90 12.57
CA SER A 74 12.06 8.38 13.20
C SER A 74 11.70 7.52 14.42
N PRO A 75 12.64 6.78 15.01
CA PRO A 75 12.41 6.07 16.27
C PRO A 75 11.86 6.95 17.40
N ASN A 76 12.08 8.27 17.33
CA ASN A 76 11.62 9.24 18.33
C ASN A 76 10.30 9.94 17.92
N GLY A 77 9.60 9.42 16.92
CA GLY A 77 8.37 10.00 16.41
C GLY A 77 8.56 10.88 15.16
N ALA A 78 7.59 11.76 14.93
CA ALA A 78 7.54 12.66 13.78
C ALA A 78 8.50 13.85 13.95
N LEU A 79 9.12 14.28 12.85
CA LEU A 79 10.02 15.42 12.85
C LEU A 79 9.27 16.73 13.18
N PRO A 80 9.80 17.59 14.08
CA PRO A 80 9.16 18.87 14.41
C PRO A 80 8.91 19.78 13.20
N ALA A 81 9.82 19.74 12.22
CA ALA A 81 9.68 20.51 10.98
C ALA A 81 8.44 20.12 10.17
N PHE A 82 8.05 18.84 10.19
CA PHE A 82 6.81 18.40 9.55
C PHE A 82 5.59 18.94 10.30
N GLY A 83 5.61 18.93 11.63
CA GLY A 83 4.49 19.46 12.43
C GLY A 83 4.22 20.94 12.18
N ALA A 84 5.27 21.75 12.09
CA ALA A 84 5.14 23.17 11.75
C ALA A 84 4.53 23.38 10.35
N GLU A 85 4.96 22.59 9.36
CA GLU A 85 4.41 22.67 8.00
C GLU A 85 2.96 22.15 7.92
N ALA A 86 2.61 21.10 8.66
CA ALA A 86 1.25 20.56 8.70
C ALA A 86 0.24 21.57 9.28
N GLU A 87 0.63 22.28 10.33
CA GLU A 87 -0.15 23.39 10.90
C GLU A 87 -0.31 24.52 9.88
N GLN A 88 0.79 24.97 9.27
CA GLN A 88 0.78 26.11 8.35
C GLN A 88 0.05 25.81 7.02
N ALA A 89 0.25 24.63 6.44
CA ALA A 89 -0.22 24.29 5.10
C ALA A 89 -1.63 23.70 5.09
N ALA A 90 -2.03 22.98 6.15
CA ALA A 90 -3.29 22.25 6.18
C ALA A 90 -4.14 22.52 7.43
N GLY A 91 -3.68 23.36 8.36
CA GLY A 91 -4.37 23.63 9.61
C GLY A 91 -4.53 22.37 10.47
N VAL A 92 -3.58 21.44 10.40
CA VAL A 92 -3.57 20.27 11.29
C VAL A 92 -3.22 20.75 12.70
N ALA A 93 -4.05 20.40 13.67
CA ALA A 93 -3.83 20.84 15.04
C ALA A 93 -2.51 20.27 15.60
N GLN A 94 -1.75 21.10 16.30
CA GLN A 94 -0.42 20.72 16.81
C GLN A 94 -0.48 19.48 17.73
N HIS A 95 -1.53 19.37 18.55
CA HIS A 95 -1.71 18.23 19.46
C HIS A 95 -1.91 16.90 18.72
N VAL A 96 -2.54 16.91 17.53
CA VAL A 96 -2.71 15.72 16.68
C VAL A 96 -1.33 15.22 16.24
N VAL A 97 -0.47 16.11 15.73
CA VAL A 97 0.88 15.73 15.29
C VAL A 97 1.75 15.25 16.46
N GLN A 98 1.61 15.88 17.63
CA GLN A 98 2.31 15.45 18.86
C GLN A 98 1.86 14.05 19.29
N CYS A 99 0.56 13.77 19.26
CA CYS A 99 0.02 12.44 19.57
C CYS A 99 0.51 11.37 18.58
N ILE A 100 0.51 11.66 17.27
CA ILE A 100 1.10 10.79 16.24
C ILE A 100 2.56 10.50 16.58
N SER A 101 3.33 11.53 16.89
CA SER A 101 4.75 11.43 17.21
C SER A 101 5.00 10.51 18.41
N GLU A 102 4.28 10.75 19.52
CA GLU A 102 4.43 9.97 20.75
C GLU A 102 3.98 8.51 20.57
N ALA A 103 2.83 8.29 19.96
CA ALA A 103 2.31 6.95 19.69
C ALA A 103 3.22 6.16 18.75
N PHE A 104 3.79 6.80 17.72
CA PHE A 104 4.74 6.16 16.82
C PHE A 104 6.05 5.80 17.53
N ALA A 105 6.59 6.69 18.37
CA ALA A 105 7.79 6.42 19.15
C ALA A 105 7.59 5.20 20.08
N ARG A 106 6.44 5.13 20.77
CA ARG A 106 6.08 3.97 21.60
C ARG A 106 5.90 2.70 20.78
N TYR A 107 5.26 2.77 19.60
CA TYR A 107 5.17 1.64 18.69
C TYR A 107 6.57 1.14 18.31
N TRP A 108 7.48 2.05 17.96
CA TRP A 108 8.84 1.70 17.54
C TRP A 108 9.60 0.96 18.66
N GLU A 109 9.64 1.54 19.85
CA GLU A 109 10.28 0.96 21.03
C GLU A 109 9.71 -0.42 21.35
N ARG A 110 8.38 -0.52 21.42
CA ARG A 110 7.69 -1.76 21.83
C ARG A 110 7.78 -2.84 20.77
N SER A 111 7.73 -2.48 19.51
CA SER A 111 7.85 -3.43 18.39
C SER A 111 9.25 -4.04 18.38
N LEU A 112 10.28 -3.22 18.63
CA LEU A 112 11.66 -3.72 18.80
C LEU A 112 11.76 -4.71 19.96
N ALA A 113 11.27 -4.35 21.14
CA ALA A 113 11.31 -5.22 22.32
C ALA A 113 10.54 -6.54 22.12
N LEU A 114 9.37 -6.48 21.46
CA LEU A 114 8.56 -7.66 21.16
C LEU A 114 9.23 -8.56 20.11
N HIS A 115 9.86 -7.96 19.09
CA HIS A 115 10.64 -8.70 18.08
C HIS A 115 11.84 -9.42 18.67
N GLU A 116 12.57 -8.78 19.57
CA GLU A 116 13.69 -9.41 20.29
C GLU A 116 13.22 -10.57 21.19
N ALA A 117 12.03 -10.46 21.77
CA ALA A 117 11.46 -11.51 22.62
C ALA A 117 10.89 -12.70 21.82
N ASP A 118 10.30 -12.46 20.64
CA ASP A 118 9.79 -13.51 19.75
C ASP A 118 9.79 -13.06 18.27
N GLU A 119 10.93 -13.25 17.61
CA GLU A 119 11.16 -12.87 16.20
C GLU A 119 10.23 -13.58 15.20
N ALA A 120 9.68 -14.73 15.59
CA ALA A 120 8.78 -15.51 14.75
C ALA A 120 7.37 -14.93 14.77
N GLN A 121 6.94 -14.40 15.92
CA GLN A 121 5.64 -13.76 16.07
C GLN A 121 5.69 -12.30 15.59
N TRP A 122 6.69 -11.51 16.01
CA TRP A 122 6.72 -10.05 15.88
C TRP A 122 7.66 -9.58 14.77
N PHE A 123 7.28 -8.49 14.09
CA PHE A 123 8.13 -7.84 13.11
C PHE A 123 9.08 -6.84 13.79
N PRO A 124 10.29 -6.62 13.26
CA PRO A 124 11.06 -5.44 13.66
C PRO A 124 10.27 -4.18 13.29
N PRO A 125 10.44 -3.07 14.03
CA PRO A 125 9.72 -1.83 13.76
C PRO A 125 9.97 -1.33 12.35
N ARG A 126 8.95 -0.71 11.75
CA ARG A 126 9.02 -0.17 10.39
C ARG A 126 8.42 1.22 10.36
N ALA A 127 8.91 2.04 9.45
CA ALA A 127 8.24 3.28 9.09
C ALA A 127 7.51 3.07 7.77
N GLN A 128 6.27 3.54 7.69
CA GLN A 128 5.48 3.67 6.47
C GLN A 128 4.80 5.03 6.46
N HIS A 129 4.24 5.42 5.32
CA HIS A 129 3.37 6.58 5.25
C HIS A 129 2.19 6.42 6.23
N ILE A 130 1.91 7.44 7.04
CA ILE A 130 0.73 7.46 7.90
C ILE A 130 -0.30 8.34 7.21
N CYS A 131 -1.36 7.72 6.70
CA CYS A 131 -2.45 8.41 6.04
C CYS A 131 -3.57 8.65 7.06
N VAL A 132 -3.88 9.92 7.34
CA VAL A 132 -4.84 10.32 8.38
C VAL A 132 -6.05 10.97 7.72
N ILE A 133 -7.22 10.32 7.84
CA ILE A 133 -8.49 10.83 7.32
C ILE A 133 -9.04 11.90 8.27
N ARG A 134 -9.28 13.10 7.73
CA ARG A 134 -9.82 14.26 8.46
C ARG A 134 -11.34 14.29 8.49
N LYS A 135 -11.99 13.95 7.37
CA LYS A 135 -13.45 13.96 7.24
C LYS A 135 -14.06 12.57 7.42
N GLY A 136 -13.68 11.88 8.50
CA GLY A 136 -14.31 10.64 8.99
C GLY A 136 -14.85 9.65 7.94
N HIS A 137 -16.05 9.12 8.18
CA HIS A 137 -16.70 7.96 7.53
C HIS A 137 -16.88 8.02 5.99
N HIS A 138 -16.50 9.11 5.34
CA HIS A 138 -16.62 9.31 3.89
C HIS A 138 -15.57 8.57 3.07
N VAL A 139 -14.52 8.05 3.72
CA VAL A 139 -13.49 7.24 3.07
C VAL A 139 -13.67 5.77 3.44
N ARG A 140 -13.51 4.89 2.44
CA ARG A 140 -13.71 3.44 2.61
C ARG A 140 -12.84 2.89 3.75
N PRO A 141 -13.41 2.24 4.77
CA PRO A 141 -12.63 1.63 5.84
C PRO A 141 -11.66 0.56 5.31
N TYR A 142 -10.48 0.45 5.94
CA TYR A 142 -9.45 -0.56 5.67
C TYR A 142 -8.80 -0.55 4.28
N PHE A 143 -9.04 0.46 3.44
CA PHE A 143 -8.28 0.62 2.20
C PHE A 143 -6.84 1.08 2.46
N GLN A 144 -5.97 0.95 1.46
CA GLN A 144 -4.60 1.46 1.49
C GLN A 144 -4.49 2.61 0.49
N PRO A 145 -4.42 3.87 0.94
CA PRO A 145 -4.32 5.02 0.04
C PRO A 145 -3.06 5.00 -0.84
N ILE A 146 -1.96 4.49 -0.28
CA ILE A 146 -0.71 4.27 -1.00
C ILE A 146 -0.42 2.79 -0.93
N TYR A 147 -0.48 2.12 -2.09
CA TYR A 147 -0.48 0.67 -2.18
C TYR A 147 0.76 0.05 -1.52
N ASN A 148 0.54 -0.83 -0.53
CA ASN A 148 1.58 -1.53 0.25
C ASN A 148 2.63 -0.62 0.96
N SER A 149 2.40 0.69 0.99
CA SER A 149 3.38 1.68 1.51
C SER A 149 2.76 2.66 2.51
N SER A 150 1.50 2.44 2.91
CA SER A 150 0.82 3.27 3.90
C SER A 150 0.04 2.49 4.94
N TRP A 151 -0.15 3.14 6.09
CA TRP A 151 -1.07 2.78 7.15
C TRP A 151 -2.19 3.82 7.22
N LEU A 152 -3.42 3.37 7.43
CA LEU A 152 -4.60 4.21 7.46
C LEU A 152 -5.07 4.44 8.91
N PHE A 153 -5.28 5.71 9.23
CA PHE A 153 -5.79 6.19 10.51
C PHE A 153 -6.87 7.25 10.29
N TYR A 154 -7.60 7.56 11.35
CA TYR A 154 -8.54 8.67 11.44
C TYR A 154 -7.93 9.76 12.32
N GLU A 155 -8.28 11.02 12.08
CA GLU A 155 -7.83 12.15 12.92
C GLU A 155 -8.21 11.92 14.39
N ASP A 156 -9.41 11.36 14.63
CA ASP A 156 -9.91 10.91 15.94
C ASP A 156 -8.97 9.91 16.65
N ASP A 157 -8.10 9.18 15.95
CA ASP A 157 -7.15 8.27 16.59
C ASP A 157 -6.10 9.02 17.40
N PHE A 158 -5.88 10.29 17.07
CA PHE A 158 -4.81 11.13 17.58
C PHE A 158 -5.31 12.36 18.34
N ASP A 159 -6.62 12.51 18.48
CA ASP A 159 -7.22 13.47 19.39
C ASP A 159 -7.43 12.82 20.77
N LEU A 160 -6.87 13.42 21.83
CA LEU A 160 -6.94 12.87 23.19
C LEU A 160 -8.34 12.99 23.82
N GLU A 161 -9.24 13.77 23.23
CA GLU A 161 -10.65 13.80 23.65
C GLU A 161 -11.39 12.53 23.22
N THR A 162 -11.05 11.98 22.06
CA THR A 162 -11.71 10.79 21.46
C THR A 162 -10.85 9.53 21.53
N SER A 163 -9.56 9.63 21.83
CA SER A 163 -8.61 8.52 21.87
C SER A 163 -7.73 8.54 23.12
N SER A 164 -6.63 7.80 23.10
CA SER A 164 -5.54 7.81 24.08
C SER A 164 -4.23 7.43 23.41
N ILE A 165 -3.09 7.71 24.06
CA ILE A 165 -1.78 7.38 23.49
C ILE A 165 -1.62 5.87 23.32
N GLU A 166 -2.12 5.06 24.26
CA GLU A 166 -2.04 3.61 24.15
C GLU A 166 -2.95 3.06 23.05
N LEU A 167 -4.16 3.61 22.87
CA LEU A 167 -5.00 3.22 21.73
C LEU A 167 -4.31 3.54 20.40
N ALA A 168 -3.81 4.78 20.23
CA ALA A 168 -3.06 5.17 19.04
C ALA A 168 -1.84 4.26 18.81
N THR A 169 -1.10 3.92 19.86
CA THR A 169 0.06 3.02 19.78
C THR A 169 -0.35 1.60 19.34
N TYR A 170 -1.42 1.05 19.90
CA TYR A 170 -1.92 -0.27 19.50
C TYR A 170 -2.44 -0.27 18.05
N LEU A 171 -3.04 0.83 17.60
CA LEU A 171 -3.49 0.99 16.22
C LEU A 171 -2.34 0.93 15.22
N PHE A 172 -1.12 1.38 15.56
CA PHE A 172 0.06 1.16 14.72
C PHE A 172 0.40 -0.32 14.53
N PHE A 173 0.38 -1.13 15.60
CA PHE A 173 0.55 -2.59 15.46
C PHE A 173 -0.57 -3.20 14.63
N HIS A 174 -1.80 -2.74 14.79
CA HIS A 174 -2.95 -3.23 14.04
C HIS A 174 -2.84 -2.89 12.55
N ALA A 175 -2.51 -1.64 12.22
CA ALA A 175 -2.34 -1.17 10.85
C ALA A 175 -1.16 -1.87 10.15
N GLU A 176 -0.03 -2.07 10.84
CA GLU A 176 1.10 -2.84 10.32
C GLU A 176 0.67 -4.27 9.93
N ARG A 177 0.00 -4.98 10.85
CA ARG A 177 -0.45 -6.35 10.57
C ARG A 177 -1.51 -6.40 9.49
N MET A 178 -2.44 -5.46 9.48
CA MET A 178 -3.48 -5.38 8.46
C MET A 178 -2.85 -5.16 7.08
N SER A 179 -1.85 -4.28 6.99
CA SER A 179 -1.12 -4.05 5.74
C SER A 179 -0.39 -5.30 5.25
N TRP A 180 0.13 -6.10 6.17
CA TRP A 180 0.87 -7.32 5.87
C TRP A 180 -0.03 -8.50 5.50
N ARG A 181 -1.11 -8.72 6.27
CA ARG A 181 -2.02 -9.86 6.11
C ARG A 181 -3.12 -9.62 5.10
N ARG A 182 -3.42 -8.35 4.79
CA ARG A 182 -4.58 -7.93 4.00
C ARG A 182 -5.91 -8.47 4.57
N GLN A 183 -5.95 -8.66 5.90
CA GLN A 183 -7.09 -9.24 6.62
C GLN A 183 -7.19 -8.63 8.01
N VAL A 184 -8.32 -7.97 8.29
CA VAL A 184 -8.59 -7.30 9.58
C VAL A 184 -8.57 -8.30 10.74
N LEU A 185 -9.19 -9.47 10.57
CA LEU A 185 -9.28 -10.46 11.64
C LEU A 185 -7.93 -11.10 11.98
N ALA A 186 -7.13 -11.46 10.96
CA ALA A 186 -5.80 -12.01 11.18
C ALA A 186 -4.88 -10.99 11.88
N ALA A 187 -5.01 -9.70 11.52
CA ALA A 187 -4.26 -8.62 12.15
C ALA A 187 -4.62 -8.44 13.63
N PHE A 188 -5.90 -8.56 13.95
CA PHE A 188 -6.38 -8.58 15.33
C PHE A 188 -5.83 -9.79 16.11
N GLU A 189 -5.98 -11.01 15.58
CA GLU A 189 -5.55 -12.23 16.27
C GLU A 189 -4.05 -12.22 16.57
N GLU A 190 -3.22 -11.86 15.60
CA GLU A 190 -1.75 -11.86 15.73
C GLU A 190 -1.21 -10.82 16.73
N ASN A 191 -1.99 -9.78 17.02
CA ASN A 191 -1.60 -8.74 17.96
C ASN A 191 -2.08 -9.00 19.39
N LEU A 192 -2.90 -10.02 19.64
CA LEU A 192 -3.39 -10.31 20.99
C LEU A 192 -2.29 -10.49 22.05
N PRO A 193 -1.14 -11.15 21.78
CA PRO A 193 -0.08 -11.28 22.78
C PRO A 193 0.55 -9.95 23.23
N TYR A 194 0.34 -8.85 22.50
CA TYR A 194 0.77 -7.50 22.88
C TYR A 194 0.45 -7.20 24.34
N TRP A 195 -0.77 -7.55 24.76
CA TRP A 195 -1.32 -7.21 26.07
C TRP A 195 -0.73 -8.02 27.24
N LEU A 196 -0.06 -9.14 26.98
CA LEU A 196 0.51 -9.99 28.03
C LEU A 196 1.64 -9.29 28.80
N VAL A 197 2.29 -8.33 28.16
CA VAL A 197 3.49 -7.64 28.66
C VAL A 197 3.25 -6.13 28.84
N ARG A 198 1.99 -5.71 28.89
CA ARG A 198 1.60 -4.32 29.19
C ARG A 198 1.34 -4.13 30.68
N LYS A 199 1.76 -2.98 31.19
CA LYS A 199 1.53 -2.52 32.56
C LYS A 199 0.06 -2.15 32.77
N GLU A 200 -0.36 -2.10 34.03
CA GLU A 200 -1.75 -1.74 34.37
C GLU A 200 -2.12 -0.33 33.88
N GLU A 201 -1.22 0.65 34.02
CA GLU A 201 -1.41 2.03 33.55
C GLU A 201 -1.64 2.12 32.03
N GLU A 202 -0.89 1.34 31.25
CA GLU A 202 -1.01 1.27 29.79
C GLU A 202 -2.36 0.64 29.43
N VAL A 203 -2.73 -0.46 30.09
CA VAL A 203 -4.02 -1.12 29.88
C VAL A 203 -5.19 -0.19 30.23
N ALA A 204 -5.09 0.57 31.32
CA ALA A 204 -6.11 1.53 31.71
C ALA A 204 -6.25 2.66 30.66
N ASP A 205 -5.13 3.21 30.18
CA ASP A 205 -5.11 4.22 29.13
C ASP A 205 -5.74 3.71 27.82
N PHE A 206 -5.44 2.46 27.42
CA PHE A 206 -6.08 1.84 26.27
C PHE A 206 -7.60 1.70 26.45
N CYS A 207 -8.04 1.20 27.61
CA CYS A 207 -9.46 1.02 27.91
C CYS A 207 -10.21 2.36 27.87
N GLN A 208 -9.60 3.44 28.38
CA GLN A 208 -10.15 4.78 28.32
C GLN A 208 -10.21 5.33 26.89
N GLY A 209 -9.17 5.12 26.08
CA GLY A 209 -9.21 5.46 24.65
C GLY A 209 -10.33 4.72 23.92
N CYS A 210 -10.47 3.41 24.15
CA CYS A 210 -11.50 2.60 23.52
C CYS A 210 -12.92 3.06 23.87
N SER A 211 -13.15 3.50 25.11
CA SER A 211 -14.48 3.94 25.55
C SER A 211 -14.89 5.26 24.88
N ARG A 212 -13.93 6.16 24.61
CA ARG A 212 -14.15 7.46 23.96
C ARG A 212 -14.11 7.41 22.42
N SER A 213 -13.52 6.35 21.86
CA SER A 213 -13.30 6.24 20.42
C SER A 213 -14.58 6.35 19.59
N SER A 214 -14.54 7.29 18.65
CA SER A 214 -15.53 7.58 17.60
C SER A 214 -15.23 6.87 16.28
N ARG A 215 -14.15 6.08 16.20
CA ARG A 215 -13.79 5.32 15.00
C ARG A 215 -14.98 4.49 14.48
N PRO A 216 -15.07 4.26 13.16
CA PRO A 216 -16.12 3.40 12.59
C PRO A 216 -16.19 2.01 13.26
N ASP A 217 -15.02 1.44 13.57
CA ASP A 217 -14.84 0.10 14.16
C ASP A 217 -14.60 0.12 15.67
N ALA A 218 -14.87 1.24 16.36
CA ALA A 218 -14.61 1.42 17.80
C ALA A 218 -15.27 0.33 18.67
N ALA A 219 -16.41 -0.22 18.25
CA ALA A 219 -17.07 -1.30 18.98
C ALA A 219 -16.26 -2.61 19.03
N ALA A 220 -15.36 -2.86 18.06
CA ALA A 220 -14.42 -3.97 18.13
C ALA A 220 -13.35 -3.76 19.21
N PHE A 221 -12.79 -2.55 19.29
CA PHE A 221 -11.79 -2.19 20.29
C PHE A 221 -12.37 -2.14 21.71
N ARG A 222 -13.62 -1.67 21.88
CA ARG A 222 -14.37 -1.79 23.14
C ARG A 222 -14.58 -3.25 23.55
N ALA A 223 -14.92 -4.13 22.61
CA ALA A 223 -15.03 -5.56 22.92
C ALA A 223 -13.68 -6.18 23.33
N LEU A 224 -12.56 -5.69 22.80
CA LEU A 224 -11.22 -6.10 23.25
C LEU A 224 -10.92 -5.56 24.65
N SER A 225 -11.21 -4.28 24.95
CA SER A 225 -10.97 -3.72 26.28
C SER A 225 -11.73 -4.46 27.39
N GLU A 226 -12.99 -4.87 27.12
CA GLU A 226 -13.81 -5.69 28.02
C GLU A 226 -13.15 -7.03 28.41
N VAL A 227 -12.37 -7.63 27.50
CA VAL A 227 -11.78 -8.96 27.72
C VAL A 227 -10.33 -8.93 28.18
N LEU A 228 -9.68 -7.75 28.25
CA LEU A 228 -8.28 -7.65 28.65
C LEU A 228 -7.95 -8.30 30.00
N PRO A 229 -8.80 -8.21 31.05
CA PRO A 229 -8.54 -8.93 32.31
C PRO A 229 -8.47 -10.45 32.15
N TRP A 230 -9.24 -11.02 31.22
CA TRP A 230 -9.15 -12.44 30.88
C TRP A 230 -7.92 -12.72 30.01
N LEU A 231 -7.73 -11.96 28.95
CA LEU A 231 -6.66 -12.16 27.98
C LEU A 231 -5.27 -12.08 28.62
N ARG A 232 -5.09 -11.17 29.58
CA ARG A 232 -3.84 -11.02 30.36
C ARG A 232 -3.59 -12.15 31.36
N ARG A 233 -4.46 -13.16 31.47
CA ARG A 233 -4.20 -14.38 32.25
C ARG A 233 -3.73 -15.55 31.38
N LEU A 234 -3.77 -15.40 30.05
CA LEU A 234 -3.37 -16.43 29.11
C LEU A 234 -1.86 -16.60 29.04
N TYR A 235 -1.42 -17.67 28.38
CA TYR A 235 -0.02 -18.01 28.20
C TYR A 235 0.45 -17.75 26.77
N HIS A 236 1.76 -17.58 26.60
CA HIS A 236 2.43 -17.47 25.31
C HIS A 236 3.81 -18.09 25.41
N ARG A 237 4.23 -18.88 24.41
CA ARG A 237 5.44 -19.72 24.51
C ARG A 237 6.70 -18.94 24.92
N ARG A 238 6.86 -17.70 24.45
CA ARG A 238 8.04 -16.86 24.74
C ARG A 238 7.76 -15.75 25.76
N LEU A 239 6.65 -15.05 25.59
CA LEU A 239 6.32 -13.83 26.35
C LEU A 239 5.78 -14.14 27.75
N ARG A 240 5.09 -15.27 27.90
CA ARG A 240 4.54 -15.72 29.19
C ARG A 240 4.43 -17.25 29.22
N PRO A 241 5.55 -17.96 29.37
CA PRO A 241 5.56 -19.41 29.31
C PRO A 241 4.67 -20.02 30.40
N PRO A 242 3.97 -21.15 30.14
CA PRO A 242 3.21 -21.83 31.17
C PRO A 242 4.16 -22.43 32.22
N ALA A 243 3.91 -22.11 33.50
CA ALA A 243 4.79 -22.51 34.61
C ALA A 243 4.65 -23.98 35.03
N LEU A 244 3.50 -24.62 34.78
CA LEU A 244 3.18 -25.99 35.20
C LEU A 244 2.21 -26.66 34.21
N SER A 245 2.06 -27.99 34.30
CA SER A 245 1.03 -28.73 33.57
C SER A 245 -0.36 -28.23 33.97
N VAL A 246 -0.98 -27.42 33.12
CA VAL A 246 -2.35 -26.93 33.34
C VAL A 246 -3.31 -28.12 33.26
N PRO A 247 -4.12 -28.40 34.31
CA PRO A 247 -5.09 -29.49 34.27
C PRO A 247 -6.06 -29.35 33.09
N GLY A 248 -6.22 -30.42 32.31
CA GLY A 248 -7.05 -30.41 31.08
C GLY A 248 -6.35 -29.89 29.82
N GLY A 249 -5.08 -29.49 29.92
CA GLY A 249 -4.25 -29.08 28.78
C GLY A 249 -4.51 -27.66 28.30
N LEU A 250 -3.58 -27.17 27.49
CA LEU A 250 -3.66 -25.87 26.82
C LEU A 250 -4.04 -26.04 25.35
N VAL A 251 -4.81 -25.09 24.84
CA VAL A 251 -5.24 -25.03 23.43
C VAL A 251 -4.71 -23.73 22.84
N ALA A 252 -4.15 -23.81 21.63
CA ALA A 252 -3.72 -22.63 20.88
C ALA A 252 -4.92 -21.86 20.31
N LEU A 253 -4.88 -20.53 20.39
CA LEU A 253 -5.96 -19.66 19.93
C LEU A 253 -5.62 -19.05 18.55
N GLY A 254 -6.16 -19.63 17.48
CA GLY A 254 -6.01 -19.10 16.11
C GLY A 254 -4.53 -18.89 15.72
N THR A 255 -4.23 -17.76 15.08
CA THR A 255 -2.86 -17.37 14.71
C THR A 255 -2.16 -16.50 15.76
N SER A 256 -2.78 -16.30 16.93
CA SER A 256 -2.27 -15.37 17.95
C SER A 256 -0.99 -15.85 18.65
N GLY A 257 -0.68 -17.15 18.61
CA GLY A 257 0.36 -17.74 19.46
C GLY A 257 -0.02 -17.86 20.94
N LEU A 258 -1.21 -17.37 21.34
CA LEU A 258 -1.72 -17.51 22.70
C LEU A 258 -2.18 -18.94 22.98
N LEU A 259 -2.03 -19.33 24.24
CA LEU A 259 -2.44 -20.62 24.78
C LEU A 259 -3.42 -20.38 25.93
N ALA A 260 -4.59 -21.03 25.86
CA ALA A 260 -5.64 -20.93 26.88
C ALA A 260 -6.03 -22.30 27.43
N PRO A 261 -6.50 -22.38 28.69
CA PRO A 261 -7.17 -23.58 29.18
C PRO A 261 -8.37 -23.94 28.30
N ARG A 262 -8.60 -25.24 28.05
CA ARG A 262 -9.67 -25.70 27.14
C ARG A 262 -11.06 -25.15 27.49
N GLY A 263 -11.36 -24.97 28.78
CA GLY A 263 -12.63 -24.41 29.26
C GLY A 263 -12.86 -22.93 28.91
N GLU A 264 -11.81 -22.20 28.52
CA GLU A 264 -11.87 -20.75 28.29
C GLU A 264 -11.97 -20.35 26.81
N VAL A 265 -11.84 -21.31 25.88
CA VAL A 265 -11.84 -21.07 24.42
C VAL A 265 -13.07 -20.29 23.95
N ARG A 266 -14.21 -20.45 24.62
CA ARG A 266 -15.46 -19.72 24.29
C ARG A 266 -15.34 -18.20 24.40
N HIS A 267 -14.46 -17.67 25.25
CA HIS A 267 -14.23 -16.22 25.34
C HIS A 267 -13.56 -15.70 24.05
N TRP A 268 -12.57 -16.44 23.56
CA TRP A 268 -11.90 -16.14 22.30
C TRP A 268 -12.86 -16.20 21.11
N GLU A 269 -13.67 -17.25 21.00
CA GLU A 269 -14.64 -17.42 19.90
C GLU A 269 -15.64 -16.25 19.84
N LYS A 270 -16.15 -15.83 21.00
CA LYS A 270 -17.06 -14.67 21.11
C LYS A 270 -16.40 -13.37 20.66
N LEU A 271 -15.16 -13.12 21.10
CA LEU A 271 -14.41 -11.92 20.74
C LEU A 271 -14.12 -11.89 19.23
N ARG A 272 -13.66 -13.01 18.68
CA ARG A 272 -13.38 -13.18 17.25
C ARG A 272 -14.62 -12.90 16.39
N LEU A 273 -15.78 -13.45 16.79
CA LEU A 273 -17.05 -13.21 16.10
C LEU A 273 -17.47 -11.74 16.17
N LYS A 274 -17.38 -11.10 17.35
CA LYS A 274 -17.66 -9.67 17.51
C LYS A 274 -16.78 -8.83 16.58
N TRP A 275 -15.48 -9.14 16.48
CA TRP A 275 -14.53 -8.41 15.63
C TRP A 275 -14.89 -8.54 14.15
N GLN A 276 -15.15 -9.76 13.69
CA GLN A 276 -15.56 -10.02 12.30
C GLN A 276 -16.85 -9.27 11.96
N GLN A 277 -17.88 -9.38 12.79
CA GLN A 277 -19.17 -8.71 12.58
C GLN A 277 -19.01 -7.19 12.55
N ASN A 278 -18.13 -6.61 13.38
CA ASN A 278 -17.87 -5.19 13.37
C ASN A 278 -17.20 -4.74 12.06
N ALA A 279 -16.16 -5.44 11.64
CA ALA A 279 -15.45 -5.13 10.39
C ALA A 279 -16.39 -5.18 9.18
N GLU A 280 -17.23 -6.22 9.09
CA GLU A 280 -18.26 -6.35 8.05
C GLU A 280 -19.29 -5.21 8.13
N LYS A 281 -19.80 -4.91 9.33
CA LYS A 281 -20.79 -3.84 9.54
C LYS A 281 -20.26 -2.47 9.11
N VAL A 282 -18.99 -2.19 9.40
CA VAL A 282 -18.33 -0.92 9.06
C VAL A 282 -18.20 -0.73 7.55
N VAL A 283 -17.75 -1.76 6.83
CA VAL A 283 -17.68 -1.73 5.35
C VAL A 283 -19.07 -1.58 4.75
N MET A 284 -20.05 -2.35 5.25
CA MET A 284 -21.42 -2.26 4.76
C MET A 284 -22.04 -0.90 5.04
N HIS A 285 -21.81 -0.30 6.21
CA HIS A 285 -22.29 1.04 6.52
C HIS A 285 -21.72 2.09 5.55
N HIS A 286 -20.42 2.01 5.24
CA HIS A 286 -19.83 2.90 4.25
C HIS A 286 -20.51 2.77 2.87
N TYR A 287 -20.82 1.55 2.41
CA TYR A 287 -21.60 1.35 1.18
C TYR A 287 -23.01 1.95 1.27
N THR A 288 -23.64 1.99 2.45
CA THR A 288 -24.97 2.60 2.59
C THR A 288 -24.99 4.11 2.35
N LEU A 289 -23.86 4.80 2.52
CA LEU A 289 -23.74 6.23 2.23
C LEU A 289 -24.02 6.54 0.74
N TYR A 290 -23.80 5.56 -0.14
CA TYR A 290 -24.00 5.66 -1.59
C TYR A 290 -25.08 4.71 -2.10
N ALA A 291 -25.95 4.18 -1.22
CA ALA A 291 -26.97 3.20 -1.59
C ALA A 291 -28.10 3.78 -2.44
N LYS A 292 -28.37 5.10 -2.35
CA LYS A 292 -29.40 5.75 -3.17
C LYS A 292 -28.89 5.88 -4.61
N ARG A 293 -29.29 4.94 -5.45
CA ARG A 293 -28.94 4.88 -6.87
C ARG A 293 -30.15 5.29 -7.70
N GLU A 294 -29.90 6.04 -8.77
CA GLU A 294 -30.93 6.57 -9.64
C GLU A 294 -30.50 6.44 -11.12
N ARG A 295 -31.48 6.40 -12.03
CA ARG A 295 -31.21 6.42 -13.48
C ARG A 295 -30.81 7.80 -14.00
N LYS A 296 -31.25 8.88 -13.34
CA LYS A 296 -30.99 10.26 -13.78
C LYS A 296 -29.48 10.60 -13.85
N PRO A 297 -28.66 10.27 -12.84
CA PRO A 297 -27.20 10.44 -12.92
C PRO A 297 -26.57 9.69 -14.11
N VAL A 298 -27.03 8.47 -14.41
CA VAL A 298 -26.55 7.69 -15.57
C VAL A 298 -26.88 8.40 -16.88
N ALA A 299 -28.11 8.90 -17.01
CA ALA A 299 -28.53 9.64 -18.21
C ALA A 299 -27.70 10.91 -18.42
N LEU A 300 -27.46 11.69 -17.35
CA LEU A 300 -26.61 12.89 -17.40
C LEU A 300 -25.15 12.56 -17.76
N PHE A 301 -24.61 11.47 -17.22
CA PHE A 301 -23.26 11.01 -17.56
C PHE A 301 -23.15 10.58 -19.04
N CYS A 302 -24.13 9.82 -19.54
CA CYS A 302 -24.17 9.41 -20.95
C CYS A 302 -24.37 10.59 -21.91
N GLN A 303 -25.17 11.58 -21.51
CA GLN A 303 -25.32 12.85 -22.24
C GLN A 303 -23.97 13.57 -22.31
N TRP A 304 -23.30 13.74 -21.16
CA TRP A 304 -21.99 14.39 -21.09
C TRP A 304 -20.95 13.71 -21.99
N LEU A 305 -20.87 12.38 -21.99
CA LEU A 305 -19.98 11.62 -22.88
C LEU A 305 -20.26 11.87 -24.37
N SER A 306 -21.54 11.98 -24.73
CA SER A 306 -21.96 12.23 -26.12
C SER A 306 -21.60 13.65 -26.59
N GLU A 307 -21.69 14.62 -25.68
CA GLU A 307 -21.39 16.04 -25.94
C GLU A 307 -19.88 16.33 -25.93
N HIS A 308 -19.15 15.83 -24.93
CA HIS A 308 -17.75 16.19 -24.67
C HIS A 308 -16.75 15.25 -25.35
N LYS A 309 -17.14 13.97 -25.57
CA LYS A 309 -16.33 12.93 -26.21
C LYS A 309 -14.88 12.88 -25.70
N PRO A 310 -14.66 12.63 -24.39
CA PRO A 310 -13.30 12.51 -23.85
C PRO A 310 -12.50 11.41 -24.57
N GLU A 311 -11.18 11.60 -24.72
CA GLU A 311 -10.27 10.69 -25.42
C GLU A 311 -9.94 9.42 -24.61
N VAL A 312 -10.95 8.65 -24.25
CA VAL A 312 -10.84 7.45 -23.42
C VAL A 312 -11.81 6.37 -23.88
N LEU A 313 -11.35 5.12 -23.91
CA LEU A 313 -12.20 3.95 -24.17
C LEU A 313 -12.80 3.45 -22.85
N LEU A 314 -14.12 3.24 -22.77
CA LEU A 314 -14.71 2.60 -21.60
C LEU A 314 -14.89 1.11 -21.86
N VAL A 315 -14.41 0.29 -20.93
CA VAL A 315 -14.52 -1.17 -21.01
C VAL A 315 -15.19 -1.76 -19.78
N GLY A 316 -15.91 -2.86 -19.97
CA GLY A 316 -16.61 -3.58 -18.92
C GLY A 316 -15.73 -4.57 -18.17
N GLU A 317 -16.37 -5.56 -17.55
CA GLU A 317 -15.70 -6.55 -16.69
C GLU A 317 -14.82 -7.50 -17.49
N GLU A 318 -15.24 -7.91 -18.69
CA GLU A 318 -14.54 -8.87 -19.55
C GLU A 318 -13.71 -8.16 -20.65
N LEU A 319 -13.32 -6.90 -20.38
CA LEU A 319 -12.65 -6.02 -21.32
C LEU A 319 -13.45 -5.77 -22.62
N GLU A 320 -14.77 -5.97 -22.58
CA GLU A 320 -15.63 -5.62 -23.70
C GLU A 320 -15.79 -4.09 -23.77
N VAL A 321 -15.63 -3.51 -24.97
CA VAL A 321 -15.85 -2.07 -25.17
C VAL A 321 -17.32 -1.74 -24.95
N VAL A 322 -17.61 -0.86 -24.00
CA VAL A 322 -18.98 -0.41 -23.67
C VAL A 322 -19.28 1.00 -24.17
N TRP A 323 -18.24 1.80 -24.44
CA TRP A 323 -18.31 3.10 -25.11
C TRP A 323 -16.98 3.43 -25.79
N ASP A 324 -17.06 4.04 -26.97
CA ASP A 324 -15.91 4.40 -27.81
C ASP A 324 -16.08 5.85 -28.34
N PRO A 325 -15.15 6.77 -28.03
CA PRO A 325 -15.24 8.16 -28.48
C PRO A 325 -15.09 8.32 -30.00
N GLN A 326 -14.54 7.32 -30.69
CA GLN A 326 -14.31 7.33 -32.13
C GLN A 326 -15.49 6.78 -32.94
N GLN A 327 -16.51 6.21 -32.28
CA GLN A 327 -17.72 5.70 -32.93
C GLN A 327 -18.85 6.74 -32.83
N PRO A 328 -19.93 6.60 -33.63
CA PRO A 328 -21.15 7.38 -33.40
C PRO A 328 -21.57 7.27 -31.93
N PRO A 329 -22.12 8.34 -31.32
CA PRO A 329 -22.42 8.40 -29.89
C PRO A 329 -23.59 7.48 -29.52
N ASP A 330 -23.32 6.18 -29.42
CA ASP A 330 -24.22 5.18 -28.87
C ASP A 330 -23.78 4.86 -27.44
N THR A 331 -24.58 5.33 -26.48
CA THR A 331 -24.38 5.07 -25.05
C THR A 331 -25.29 3.98 -24.52
N SER A 332 -26.05 3.28 -25.37
CA SER A 332 -27.05 2.28 -24.96
C SER A 332 -26.42 1.11 -24.19
N LYS A 333 -25.26 0.62 -24.66
CA LYS A 333 -24.53 -0.46 -23.99
C LYS A 333 -23.99 0.00 -22.63
N LEU A 334 -23.35 1.16 -22.60
CA LEU A 334 -22.86 1.78 -21.36
C LEU A 334 -23.99 1.99 -20.34
N SER A 335 -25.09 2.61 -20.75
CA SER A 335 -26.25 2.87 -19.89
C SER A 335 -26.80 1.58 -19.26
N ARG A 336 -26.82 0.47 -20.01
CA ARG A 336 -27.20 -0.85 -19.49
C ARG A 336 -26.21 -1.38 -18.44
N VAL A 337 -24.90 -1.22 -18.69
CA VAL A 337 -23.85 -1.66 -17.75
C VAL A 337 -23.88 -0.86 -16.46
N LEU A 338 -24.08 0.45 -16.54
CA LEU A 338 -24.19 1.31 -15.37
C LEU A 338 -25.50 1.06 -14.60
N GLY A 339 -26.62 0.94 -15.31
CA GLY A 339 -27.97 0.72 -14.79
C GLY A 339 -28.49 1.90 -13.97
N GLU A 340 -27.94 2.05 -12.76
CA GLU A 340 -28.25 3.13 -11.81
C GLU A 340 -26.97 3.53 -11.07
N LEU A 341 -26.80 4.81 -10.77
CA LEU A 341 -25.63 5.29 -10.01
C LEU A 341 -26.09 6.26 -8.93
N ALA A 342 -25.33 6.32 -7.84
CA ALA A 342 -25.44 7.44 -6.93
C ALA A 342 -24.88 8.71 -7.62
N PRO A 343 -25.45 9.90 -7.38
CA PRO A 343 -24.96 11.14 -8.01
C PRO A 343 -23.46 11.39 -7.83
N ALA A 344 -22.93 11.18 -6.61
CA ALA A 344 -21.51 11.35 -6.32
C ALA A 344 -20.60 10.36 -7.07
N VAL A 345 -21.11 9.16 -7.38
CA VAL A 345 -20.36 8.15 -8.15
C VAL A 345 -20.31 8.52 -9.62
N ALA A 346 -21.43 8.98 -10.19
CA ALA A 346 -21.46 9.46 -11.58
C ALA A 346 -20.55 10.69 -11.77
N GLU A 347 -20.58 11.61 -10.82
CA GLU A 347 -19.67 12.78 -10.79
C GLU A 347 -18.20 12.35 -10.67
N SER A 348 -17.92 11.38 -9.80
CA SER A 348 -16.59 10.82 -9.63
C SER A 348 -16.05 10.20 -10.92
N LEU A 349 -16.87 9.40 -11.62
CA LEU A 349 -16.51 8.80 -12.91
C LEU A 349 -16.22 9.88 -13.95
N ARG A 350 -17.06 10.93 -14.02
CA ARG A 350 -16.82 12.06 -14.93
C ARG A 350 -15.45 12.69 -14.69
N ALA A 351 -15.14 13.02 -13.43
CA ALA A 351 -13.88 13.63 -13.05
C ALA A 351 -12.67 12.73 -13.39
N ASP A 352 -12.81 11.42 -13.27
CA ASP A 352 -11.75 10.47 -13.67
C ASP A 352 -11.50 10.50 -15.18
N LEU A 353 -12.56 10.52 -16.00
CA LEU A 353 -12.43 10.57 -17.45
C LEU A 353 -11.88 11.91 -17.95
N GLU A 354 -12.19 13.01 -17.27
CA GLU A 354 -11.59 14.33 -17.54
C GLU A 354 -10.07 14.33 -17.31
N VAL A 355 -9.59 13.70 -16.24
CA VAL A 355 -8.14 13.54 -16.00
C VAL A 355 -7.48 12.78 -17.16
N ILE A 356 -8.08 11.67 -17.60
CA ILE A 356 -7.54 10.87 -18.72
C ILE A 356 -7.54 11.68 -20.02
N ASP A 357 -8.62 12.40 -20.32
CA ASP A 357 -8.75 13.23 -21.51
C ASP A 357 -7.71 14.34 -21.56
N VAL A 358 -7.54 15.08 -20.47
CA VAL A 358 -6.56 16.18 -20.37
C VAL A 358 -5.13 15.67 -20.64
N HIS A 359 -4.74 14.57 -20.00
CA HIS A 359 -3.41 13.99 -20.18
C HIS A 359 -3.22 13.40 -21.59
N SER A 360 -4.23 12.72 -22.12
CA SER A 360 -4.18 12.12 -23.45
C SER A 360 -4.05 13.16 -24.56
N ARG A 361 -4.84 14.24 -24.49
CA ARG A 361 -4.72 15.37 -25.43
C ARG A 361 -3.35 16.02 -25.32
N ARG A 362 -2.89 16.33 -24.11
CA ARG A 362 -1.58 16.95 -23.89
C ARG A 362 -0.44 16.12 -24.50
N PHE A 363 -0.49 14.80 -24.36
CA PHE A 363 0.49 13.91 -24.97
C PHE A 363 0.40 13.94 -26.50
N ARG A 364 -0.80 13.75 -27.07
CA ARG A 364 -1.01 13.74 -28.52
C ARG A 364 -0.62 15.07 -29.19
N ASP A 365 -0.96 16.20 -28.58
CA ASP A 365 -0.60 17.53 -29.07
C ASP A 365 0.92 17.75 -29.09
N ALA A 366 1.67 17.05 -28.23
CA ALA A 366 3.13 17.11 -28.19
C ALA A 366 3.80 16.20 -29.25
N ILE A 367 3.09 15.21 -29.79
CA ILE A 367 3.65 14.26 -30.77
C ILE A 367 3.75 14.93 -32.15
N ARG A 368 4.97 14.95 -32.70
CA ARG A 368 5.24 15.44 -34.07
C ARG A 368 5.63 14.34 -35.05
N ALA A 369 5.91 13.14 -34.56
CA ALA A 369 6.36 11.99 -35.33
C ALA A 369 5.26 10.92 -35.39
N PRO A 370 5.26 10.02 -36.40
CA PRO A 370 4.33 8.90 -36.45
C PRO A 370 4.45 8.05 -35.17
N SER A 371 3.32 7.80 -34.53
CA SER A 371 3.22 6.87 -33.39
C SER A 371 2.93 5.45 -33.91
N PRO A 372 3.49 4.40 -33.29
CA PRO A 372 3.04 3.04 -33.53
C PRO A 372 1.55 2.91 -33.17
N ALA A 373 0.89 1.92 -33.77
CA ALA A 373 -0.52 1.64 -33.47
C ALA A 373 -0.69 0.96 -32.10
N THR A 374 0.34 0.25 -31.62
CA THR A 374 0.29 -0.57 -30.41
C THR A 374 1.64 -0.52 -29.67
N ALA A 375 1.62 -0.84 -28.38
CA ALA A 375 2.81 -1.18 -27.60
C ALA A 375 2.67 -2.63 -27.11
N ALA A 376 3.78 -3.37 -27.05
CA ALA A 376 3.78 -4.73 -26.53
C ALA A 376 3.50 -4.73 -25.01
N SER A 377 2.90 -5.81 -24.51
CA SER A 377 2.80 -6.13 -23.08
C SER A 377 2.21 -5.04 -22.17
N VAL A 378 0.99 -4.58 -22.48
CA VAL A 378 0.21 -3.72 -21.57
C VAL A 378 -0.71 -4.59 -20.71
N ASP A 379 -0.57 -4.51 -19.40
CA ASP A 379 -1.47 -5.17 -18.44
C ASP A 379 -2.81 -4.42 -18.39
N PRO A 380 -3.96 -5.06 -18.71
CA PRO A 380 -5.28 -4.42 -18.71
C PRO A 380 -5.84 -4.18 -17.29
N GLY A 381 -5.06 -3.48 -16.45
CA GLY A 381 -5.37 -3.15 -15.07
C GLY A 381 -4.62 -1.93 -14.54
N GLY A 382 -4.96 -1.53 -13.31
CA GLY A 382 -4.28 -0.48 -12.57
C GLY A 382 -4.73 0.94 -12.94
N LEU A 383 -6.03 1.25 -12.79
CA LEU A 383 -6.67 2.56 -13.08
C LEU A 383 -6.94 2.82 -14.56
N SER A 384 -5.89 2.98 -15.35
CA SER A 384 -5.96 3.18 -16.80
C SER A 384 -4.83 2.40 -17.49
N PHE A 385 -5.07 2.03 -18.75
CA PHE A 385 -4.13 1.22 -19.53
C PHE A 385 -4.22 1.55 -21.03
N LEU A 386 -3.14 1.40 -21.78
CA LEU A 386 -3.16 1.55 -23.23
C LEU A 386 -3.93 0.40 -23.89
N TRP A 387 -4.89 0.74 -24.75
CA TRP A 387 -5.69 -0.26 -25.47
C TRP A 387 -4.85 -1.00 -26.51
N ARG A 388 -4.98 -2.33 -26.55
CA ARG A 388 -4.14 -3.20 -27.38
C ARG A 388 -4.29 -3.01 -28.89
N ASP A 389 -5.44 -2.52 -29.37
CA ASP A 389 -5.75 -2.51 -30.82
C ASP A 389 -5.41 -1.18 -31.49
N ARG A 390 -5.31 -0.08 -30.72
CA ARG A 390 -5.08 1.27 -31.26
C ARG A 390 -4.60 2.22 -30.15
N PRO A 391 -3.95 3.36 -30.48
CA PRO A 391 -3.36 4.26 -29.50
C PRO A 391 -4.44 5.10 -28.79
N ILE A 392 -5.13 4.49 -27.83
CA ILE A 392 -6.11 5.14 -26.94
C ILE A 392 -6.00 4.54 -25.54
N ILE A 393 -6.19 5.36 -24.52
CA ILE A 393 -6.25 4.89 -23.14
C ILE A 393 -7.63 4.30 -22.86
N ALA A 394 -7.66 3.16 -22.19
CA ALA A 394 -8.87 2.52 -21.72
C ALA A 394 -9.02 2.68 -20.20
N TYR A 395 -10.27 2.81 -19.77
CA TYR A 395 -10.68 2.88 -18.37
C TYR A 395 -11.70 1.77 -18.10
N ARG A 396 -11.39 0.89 -17.15
CA ARG A 396 -12.20 -0.27 -16.82
C ARG A 396 -13.25 0.09 -15.78
N LEU A 397 -14.53 -0.10 -16.07
CA LEU A 397 -15.59 0.24 -15.12
C LEU A 397 -15.68 -0.76 -13.96
N CYS A 398 -15.36 -2.02 -14.22
CA CYS A 398 -15.43 -3.13 -13.27
C CYS A 398 -14.06 -3.80 -13.15
N GLU A 399 -13.25 -3.38 -12.19
CA GLU A 399 -11.92 -3.97 -11.93
C GLU A 399 -11.91 -4.67 -10.57
N PRO A 400 -11.44 -5.93 -10.47
CA PRO A 400 -11.39 -6.64 -9.20
C PRO A 400 -10.65 -5.86 -8.11
N GLY A 401 -11.34 -5.58 -7.00
CA GLY A 401 -10.78 -4.81 -5.88
C GLY A 401 -11.08 -3.30 -5.92
N MET A 402 -11.62 -2.78 -7.03
CA MET A 402 -12.02 -1.37 -7.19
C MET A 402 -13.51 -1.24 -7.45
N ASP A 403 -14.21 -0.60 -6.51
CA ASP A 403 -15.68 -0.49 -6.49
C ASP A 403 -16.17 0.79 -7.21
N ARG A 404 -15.65 1.10 -8.40
CA ARG A 404 -15.89 2.38 -9.14
C ARG A 404 -17.36 2.67 -9.45
N LEU A 405 -18.20 1.63 -9.58
CA LEU A 405 -19.65 1.79 -9.82
C LEU A 405 -20.46 1.95 -8.52
N ARG A 406 -19.82 1.85 -7.36
CA ARG A 406 -20.47 1.93 -6.04
C ARG A 406 -19.95 3.06 -5.19
N LEU A 407 -18.67 3.42 -5.35
CA LEU A 407 -17.97 4.38 -4.52
C LEU A 407 -17.28 5.44 -5.39
N PRO A 408 -17.22 6.70 -4.94
CA PRO A 408 -16.30 7.68 -5.49
C PRO A 408 -14.84 7.23 -5.35
N ALA A 409 -13.98 7.77 -6.22
CA ALA A 409 -12.54 7.55 -6.16
C ALA A 409 -11.98 8.06 -4.80
N PRO A 410 -11.19 7.25 -4.08
CA PRO A 410 -10.59 7.64 -2.81
C PRO A 410 -9.52 8.74 -2.98
N PRO A 411 -9.09 9.36 -1.87
CA PRO A 411 -8.01 10.34 -1.87
C PRO A 411 -6.77 9.88 -2.66
N TYR A 412 -6.15 10.81 -3.40
CA TYR A 412 -4.97 10.61 -4.26
C TYR A 412 -5.15 9.68 -5.47
N GLU A 413 -6.27 8.97 -5.62
CA GLU A 413 -6.49 8.07 -6.76
C GLU A 413 -6.46 8.82 -8.09
N ARG A 414 -7.02 10.03 -8.16
CA ARG A 414 -6.97 10.86 -9.39
C ARG A 414 -5.57 11.35 -9.76
N LEU A 415 -4.74 11.67 -8.77
CA LEU A 415 -3.33 12.00 -9.02
C LEU A 415 -2.59 10.77 -9.57
N MET A 416 -2.88 9.59 -9.02
CA MET A 416 -2.34 8.33 -9.53
C MET A 416 -2.89 7.98 -10.92
N LEU A 417 -4.16 8.30 -11.22
CA LEU A 417 -4.78 8.09 -12.53
C LEU A 417 -4.12 8.95 -13.61
N GLY A 418 -3.85 10.22 -13.32
CA GLY A 418 -3.09 11.10 -14.22
C GLY A 418 -1.68 10.56 -14.48
N ALA A 419 -0.98 10.18 -13.40
CA ALA A 419 0.34 9.55 -13.49
C ALA A 419 0.36 8.26 -14.32
N ARG A 420 -0.59 7.36 -14.07
CA ARG A 420 -0.75 6.11 -14.81
C ARG A 420 -1.04 6.37 -16.28
N THR A 421 -1.96 7.28 -16.59
CA THR A 421 -2.32 7.62 -17.97
C THR A 421 -1.09 8.07 -18.76
N MET A 422 -0.24 8.92 -18.17
CA MET A 422 0.99 9.34 -18.83
C MET A 422 2.05 8.25 -18.92
N HIS A 423 2.15 7.35 -17.94
CA HIS A 423 3.01 6.18 -18.01
C HIS A 423 2.63 5.26 -19.18
N GLU A 424 1.33 5.03 -19.38
CA GLU A 424 0.79 4.22 -20.48
C GLU A 424 1.09 4.84 -21.85
N TRP A 425 0.94 6.17 -21.99
CA TRP A 425 1.42 6.88 -23.17
C TRP A 425 2.95 6.81 -23.34
N GLY A 426 3.69 6.79 -22.23
CA GLY A 426 5.13 6.56 -22.21
C GLY A 426 5.54 5.21 -22.79
N HIS A 427 4.75 4.14 -22.58
CA HIS A 427 5.00 2.85 -23.23
C HIS A 427 4.89 2.94 -24.75
N LEU A 428 3.93 3.72 -25.26
CA LEU A 428 3.80 3.96 -26.69
C LEU A 428 5.02 4.72 -27.25
N ALA A 429 5.51 5.74 -26.54
CA ALA A 429 6.73 6.46 -26.90
C ALA A 429 7.98 5.56 -26.88
N SER A 430 8.08 4.66 -25.90
CA SER A 430 9.15 3.66 -25.83
C SER A 430 9.08 2.69 -27.00
N ALA A 431 7.89 2.17 -27.32
CA ALA A 431 7.68 1.28 -28.47
C ALA A 431 7.97 1.96 -29.81
N ALA A 432 7.75 3.28 -29.90
CA ALA A 432 8.09 4.09 -31.06
C ALA A 432 9.60 4.32 -31.23
N GLY A 433 10.43 3.92 -30.25
CA GLY A 433 11.87 4.16 -30.23
C GLY A 433 12.25 5.62 -29.92
N TRP A 434 11.31 6.44 -29.42
CA TRP A 434 11.60 7.85 -29.09
C TRP A 434 12.51 8.01 -27.87
N VAL A 435 12.51 7.01 -26.98
CA VAL A 435 13.42 6.92 -25.84
C VAL A 435 14.32 5.71 -26.02
N GLY A 436 15.38 5.89 -26.81
CA GLY A 436 16.35 4.85 -27.16
C GLY A 436 17.76 5.17 -26.71
N VAL A 437 18.63 4.16 -26.81
CA VAL A 437 20.08 4.37 -26.72
C VAL A 437 20.54 4.89 -28.09
N PRO A 438 21.17 6.08 -28.17
CA PRO A 438 21.68 6.58 -29.44
C PRO A 438 22.71 5.61 -30.05
N PRO A 439 22.77 5.45 -31.39
CA PRO A 439 23.69 4.51 -32.05
C PRO A 439 25.15 4.68 -31.62
N GLU A 440 25.58 5.92 -31.41
CA GLU A 440 26.93 6.29 -30.96
C GLU A 440 27.26 5.79 -29.54
N LYS A 441 26.25 5.50 -28.72
CA LYS A 441 26.39 4.94 -27.35
C LYS A 441 26.12 3.44 -27.27
N SER A 442 25.92 2.77 -28.39
CA SER A 442 25.63 1.32 -28.43
C SER A 442 26.75 0.49 -27.79
N GLY A 443 28.01 0.86 -28.01
CA GLY A 443 29.17 0.22 -27.36
C GLY A 443 29.15 0.38 -25.84
N GLU A 444 29.01 1.61 -25.34
CA GLU A 444 28.92 1.91 -23.89
C GLU A 444 27.75 1.17 -23.23
N PHE A 445 26.61 1.07 -23.92
CA PHE A 445 25.45 0.33 -23.43
C PHE A 445 25.74 -1.16 -23.33
N ALA A 446 26.35 -1.77 -24.37
CA ALA A 446 26.72 -3.19 -24.34
C ALA A 446 27.74 -3.50 -23.23
N GLU A 447 28.73 -2.63 -23.04
CA GLU A 447 29.69 -2.74 -21.93
C GLU A 447 29.01 -2.61 -20.55
N SER A 448 28.07 -1.68 -20.41
CA SER A 448 27.29 -1.51 -19.18
C SER A 448 26.42 -2.72 -18.87
N CYS A 449 25.84 -3.34 -19.90
CA CYS A 449 25.11 -4.59 -19.76
C CYS A 449 26.02 -5.73 -19.28
N ALA A 450 27.15 -5.95 -19.94
CA ALA A 450 28.12 -6.98 -19.52
C ALA A 450 28.62 -6.75 -18.09
N ARG A 451 28.86 -5.49 -17.71
CA ARG A 451 29.26 -5.12 -16.35
C ARG A 451 28.17 -5.41 -15.32
N LEU A 452 26.90 -5.20 -15.65
CA LEU A 452 25.78 -5.55 -14.75
C LEU A 452 25.68 -7.06 -14.56
N GLU A 453 25.78 -7.84 -15.64
CA GLU A 453 25.77 -9.31 -15.56
C GLU A 453 26.89 -9.84 -14.65
N GLU A 454 28.10 -9.30 -14.81
CA GLU A 454 29.24 -9.68 -13.98
C GLU A 454 29.08 -9.22 -12.52
N LEU A 455 28.54 -8.02 -12.28
CA LEU A 455 28.24 -7.56 -10.93
C LEU A 455 27.21 -8.47 -10.24
N CYS A 456 26.15 -8.88 -10.94
CA CYS A 456 25.17 -9.82 -10.43
C CYS A 456 25.80 -11.19 -10.11
N ALA A 457 26.68 -11.70 -10.98
CA ALA A 457 27.41 -12.94 -10.73
C ALA A 457 28.34 -12.81 -9.51
N GLN A 458 29.06 -11.69 -9.39
CA GLN A 458 29.94 -11.40 -8.27
C GLN A 458 29.17 -11.36 -6.94
N VAL A 459 28.01 -10.69 -6.88
CA VAL A 459 27.16 -10.64 -5.68
C VAL A 459 26.79 -12.05 -5.19
N VAL A 460 26.49 -12.96 -6.11
CA VAL A 460 26.18 -14.36 -5.76
C VAL A 460 27.43 -15.10 -5.28
N ARG A 461 28.58 -14.92 -5.95
CA ARG A 461 29.86 -15.54 -5.55
C ARG A 461 30.35 -15.05 -4.17
N ASP A 462 30.08 -13.80 -3.83
CA ASP A 462 30.49 -13.19 -2.56
C ASP A 462 29.50 -13.46 -1.41
N ALA A 463 28.28 -13.89 -1.71
CA ALA A 463 27.28 -14.21 -0.69
C ALA A 463 27.78 -15.34 0.23
N PRO A 464 27.52 -15.32 1.54
CA PRO A 464 28.00 -16.36 2.46
C PRO A 464 27.64 -17.78 2.03
N ALA A 465 28.53 -18.75 2.24
CA ALA A 465 28.32 -20.14 1.81
C ALA A 465 27.01 -20.74 2.32
N ALA A 466 26.62 -20.43 3.57
CA ALA A 466 25.34 -20.85 4.15
C ALA A 466 24.13 -20.29 3.40
N ILE A 467 24.19 -19.04 2.91
CA ILE A 467 23.12 -18.42 2.11
C ILE A 467 23.03 -19.09 0.74
N ARG A 468 24.17 -19.32 0.07
CA ARG A 468 24.19 -20.03 -1.22
C ARG A 468 23.63 -21.43 -1.10
N ALA A 469 24.01 -22.17 -0.05
CA ALA A 469 23.48 -23.50 0.22
C ALA A 469 21.97 -23.48 0.50
N ALA A 470 21.49 -22.53 1.30
CA ALA A 470 20.07 -22.38 1.59
C ALA A 470 19.22 -21.98 0.36
N LEU A 471 19.86 -21.38 -0.65
CA LEU A 471 19.21 -20.90 -1.88
C LEU A 471 19.60 -21.72 -3.12
N SER A 472 20.11 -22.94 -2.96
CA SER A 472 20.55 -23.78 -4.09
C SER A 472 19.47 -23.93 -5.18
N ASN A 473 18.22 -24.15 -4.77
CA ASN A 473 17.08 -24.24 -5.70
C ASN A 473 16.82 -22.94 -6.49
N GLU A 474 17.06 -21.76 -5.88
CA GLU A 474 16.97 -20.48 -6.60
C GLU A 474 18.09 -20.38 -7.63
N LEU A 475 19.32 -20.73 -7.24
CA LEU A 475 20.50 -20.68 -8.08
C LEU A 475 20.41 -21.65 -9.27
N GLU A 476 20.03 -22.91 -9.04
CA GLU A 476 19.81 -23.89 -10.10
C GLU A 476 18.77 -23.43 -11.13
N ARG A 477 17.73 -22.73 -10.68
CA ARG A 477 16.72 -22.16 -11.58
C ARG A 477 17.30 -21.03 -12.42
N LEU A 478 18.07 -20.13 -11.81
CA LEU A 478 18.71 -19.01 -12.51
C LEU A 478 19.78 -19.50 -13.49
N GLU A 479 20.53 -20.55 -13.16
CA GLU A 479 21.54 -21.14 -14.06
C GLU A 479 20.94 -21.71 -15.34
N LYS A 480 19.70 -22.22 -15.31
CA LYS A 480 19.01 -22.72 -16.51
C LYS A 480 18.80 -21.64 -17.59
N GLU A 481 18.89 -20.37 -17.23
CA GLU A 481 18.81 -19.22 -18.15
C GLU A 481 20.20 -18.82 -18.71
N GLY A 482 21.21 -19.69 -18.54
CA GLY A 482 22.56 -19.58 -19.11
C GLY A 482 23.62 -19.25 -18.07
N SER A 483 23.40 -18.21 -17.26
CA SER A 483 24.23 -17.93 -16.08
C SER A 483 23.40 -17.18 -15.04
N VAL A 484 23.75 -17.33 -13.76
CA VAL A 484 23.05 -16.61 -12.67
C VAL A 484 23.13 -15.10 -12.85
N GLY A 485 24.30 -14.58 -13.24
CA GLY A 485 24.50 -13.15 -13.46
C GLY A 485 23.60 -12.60 -14.57
N ARG A 486 23.54 -13.31 -15.70
CA ARG A 486 22.66 -12.96 -16.82
C ARG A 486 21.18 -13.03 -16.46
N ALA A 487 20.76 -14.10 -15.81
CA ALA A 487 19.37 -14.30 -15.38
C ALA A 487 18.91 -13.17 -14.44
N LEU A 488 19.77 -12.77 -13.51
CA LEU A 488 19.51 -11.65 -12.60
C LEU A 488 19.48 -10.30 -13.34
N ALA A 489 20.43 -10.05 -14.25
CA ALA A 489 20.44 -8.81 -15.04
C ALA A 489 19.20 -8.69 -15.96
N GLN A 490 18.70 -9.81 -16.50
CA GLN A 490 17.47 -9.85 -17.29
C GLN A 490 16.24 -9.35 -16.51
N ILE A 491 16.19 -9.55 -15.19
CA ILE A 491 15.12 -9.01 -14.34
C ILE A 491 15.13 -7.46 -14.38
N VAL A 492 16.31 -6.84 -14.43
CA VAL A 492 16.45 -5.39 -14.55
C VAL A 492 16.12 -4.94 -15.97
N TYR A 493 16.60 -5.66 -16.98
CA TYR A 493 16.33 -5.34 -18.39
C TYR A 493 14.85 -5.41 -18.74
N ALA A 494 14.13 -6.38 -18.20
CA ALA A 494 12.68 -6.51 -18.36
C ALA A 494 11.90 -5.30 -17.82
N ARG A 495 12.53 -4.41 -17.04
CA ARG A 495 11.95 -3.17 -16.50
C ARG A 495 12.37 -1.93 -17.28
N MET A 496 13.26 -2.04 -18.27
CA MET A 496 13.77 -0.89 -19.03
C MET A 496 12.65 -0.17 -19.80
N GLU A 497 11.66 -0.90 -20.30
CA GLU A 497 10.50 -0.31 -20.95
C GLU A 497 9.71 0.58 -20.00
N ASP A 498 9.44 0.12 -18.77
CA ASP A 498 8.79 0.93 -17.72
C ASP A 498 9.64 2.17 -17.37
N TYR A 499 10.97 2.04 -17.30
CA TYR A 499 11.84 3.19 -17.00
C TYR A 499 11.83 4.22 -18.13
N ARG A 500 11.85 3.79 -19.40
CA ARG A 500 11.72 4.66 -20.57
C ARG A 500 10.35 5.35 -20.59
N ALA A 501 9.29 4.60 -20.29
CA ALA A 501 7.95 5.15 -20.15
C ALA A 501 7.90 6.22 -19.05
N ASN A 502 8.54 5.99 -17.90
CA ASN A 502 8.62 6.96 -16.82
C ASN A 502 9.41 8.22 -17.19
N VAL A 503 10.47 8.10 -17.99
CA VAL A 503 11.23 9.27 -18.50
C VAL A 503 10.33 10.17 -19.33
N VAL A 504 9.52 9.61 -20.22
CA VAL A 504 8.53 10.40 -20.98
C VAL A 504 7.46 10.96 -20.06
N ALA A 505 6.82 10.11 -19.25
CA ALA A 505 5.70 10.50 -18.40
C ALA A 505 6.05 11.69 -17.51
N ARG A 506 7.25 11.70 -16.92
CA ARG A 506 7.74 12.78 -16.05
C ARG A 506 7.62 14.18 -16.68
N GLU A 507 7.81 14.32 -17.99
CA GLU A 507 7.72 15.62 -18.68
C GLU A 507 6.28 16.15 -18.80
N PHE A 508 5.30 15.28 -18.58
CA PHE A 508 3.88 15.60 -18.64
C PHE A 508 3.21 15.69 -17.26
N LEU A 509 3.82 15.13 -16.22
CA LEU A 509 3.22 15.10 -14.89
C LEU A 509 3.43 16.39 -14.11
N SER A 510 2.41 16.77 -13.35
CA SER A 510 2.57 17.77 -12.29
C SER A 510 3.45 17.20 -11.16
N PRO A 511 4.08 18.06 -10.33
CA PRO A 511 4.85 17.60 -9.18
C PRO A 511 4.06 16.69 -8.23
N LEU A 512 2.76 16.94 -8.05
CA LEU A 512 1.89 16.15 -7.18
C LEU A 512 1.59 14.76 -7.75
N GLU A 513 1.38 14.66 -9.06
CA GLU A 513 1.18 13.38 -9.74
C GLU A 513 2.47 12.55 -9.73
N LEU A 514 3.61 13.18 -10.00
CA LEU A 514 4.92 12.52 -9.95
C LEU A 514 5.20 11.95 -8.56
N GLU A 515 5.00 12.75 -7.51
CA GLU A 515 5.18 12.29 -6.13
C GLU A 515 4.22 11.15 -5.79
N THR A 516 2.92 11.28 -6.15
CA THR A 516 1.93 10.21 -5.95
C THR A 516 2.33 8.91 -6.65
N TYR A 517 2.86 9.02 -7.88
CA TYR A 517 3.31 7.89 -8.68
C TYR A 517 4.49 7.15 -8.02
N VAL A 518 5.51 7.89 -7.59
CA VAL A 518 6.68 7.31 -6.92
C VAL A 518 6.25 6.61 -5.63
N ARG A 519 5.42 7.27 -4.82
CA ARG A 519 4.94 6.75 -3.53
C ARG A 519 4.16 5.44 -3.68
N ASN A 520 3.36 5.30 -4.74
CA ASN A 520 2.58 4.08 -5.02
C ASN A 520 3.40 2.95 -5.65
N ASN A 521 4.48 3.26 -6.38
CA ASN A 521 5.28 2.26 -7.08
C ASN A 521 6.52 1.79 -6.30
N VAL A 522 6.97 2.55 -5.30
CA VAL A 522 8.02 2.12 -4.39
C VAL A 522 7.41 1.32 -3.25
N THR A 523 7.59 0.00 -3.28
CA THR A 523 6.99 -0.93 -2.31
C THR A 523 7.96 -2.01 -1.83
N CYS A 524 7.67 -2.61 -0.67
CA CYS A 524 8.43 -3.73 -0.15
C CYS A 524 8.16 -5.01 -0.96
N LEU A 525 9.18 -5.49 -1.67
CA LEU A 525 9.11 -6.70 -2.49
C LEU A 525 9.02 -8.00 -1.68
N LYS A 526 9.18 -7.93 -0.35
CA LYS A 526 9.09 -9.11 0.52
C LYS A 526 7.69 -9.73 0.51
N GLN A 527 6.65 -8.94 0.26
CA GLN A 527 5.25 -9.42 0.21
C GLN A 527 4.86 -9.95 -1.18
N SER A 528 5.49 -9.44 -2.25
CA SER A 528 5.14 -9.77 -3.63
C SER A 528 6.01 -10.85 -4.27
N MET A 529 7.13 -11.22 -3.62
CA MET A 529 8.06 -12.22 -4.12
C MET A 529 8.18 -13.41 -3.16
N ARG A 530 8.50 -14.58 -3.71
CA ARG A 530 8.72 -15.80 -2.93
C ARG A 530 9.80 -15.58 -1.85
N PRO A 531 9.67 -16.14 -0.64
CA PRO A 531 10.68 -15.99 0.41
C PRO A 531 12.08 -16.43 -0.02
N THR A 532 12.16 -17.41 -0.92
CA THR A 532 13.37 -18.00 -1.50
C THR A 532 13.89 -17.26 -2.74
N ALA A 533 13.31 -16.12 -3.12
CA ALA A 533 13.78 -15.30 -4.23
C ALA A 533 14.68 -14.15 -3.71
N LEU A 534 15.73 -14.47 -2.96
CA LEU A 534 16.52 -13.45 -2.26
C LEU A 534 17.34 -12.61 -3.24
N PHE A 535 18.07 -13.25 -4.16
CA PHE A 535 18.92 -12.55 -5.12
C PHE A 535 18.08 -11.72 -6.10
N GLN A 536 16.95 -12.26 -6.54
CA GLN A 536 16.01 -11.51 -7.38
C GLN A 536 15.46 -10.26 -6.67
N ARG A 537 15.16 -10.34 -5.36
CA ARG A 537 14.73 -9.17 -4.59
C ARG A 537 15.85 -8.13 -4.43
N LEU A 538 17.08 -8.57 -4.14
CA LEU A 538 18.22 -7.67 -3.98
C LEU A 538 18.47 -6.87 -5.26
N VAL A 539 18.47 -7.54 -6.41
CA VAL A 539 18.71 -6.89 -7.71
C VAL A 539 17.62 -5.89 -8.07
N ARG A 540 16.38 -6.08 -7.59
CA ARG A 540 15.30 -5.09 -7.77
C ARG A 540 15.36 -3.90 -6.82
N TYR A 541 16.13 -3.98 -5.73
CA TYR A 541 16.34 -2.86 -4.80
C TYR A 541 17.60 -2.04 -5.10
N ALA A 542 18.58 -2.65 -5.75
CA ALA A 542 19.77 -1.98 -6.27
C ALA A 542 19.39 -1.08 -7.45
#